data_AF-A0AAE5QVQ5-F1
#
_entry.id   AF-A0AAE5QVQ5-F1
#
_cell.length_a   1.000
_cell.length_b   1.000
_cell.length_c   1.000
_cell.angle_alpha   90.00
_cell.angle_beta   90.00
_cell.angle_gamma   90.00
#
_symmetry.space_group_name_H-M   'P 1'
#
loop_
_entity.id
_entity.type
_entity.pdbx_description
1 polymer ?
#
loop_
_entity_poly.entity_id
_entity_poly.type
_entity_poly.pdbx_seq_one_letter_code
_entity_poly.pdbx_strand_id
1 'polypeptide(L)'
;MLRLQKNRSTTLGQRYRREDIDNDRKIENTVNRLLDLNDFHKEREANAHDSKQITHKNTTVEGMLVYQMERIRNLVQGIDSTGSREVTDSRVSADGTIHGLLSERLLHDHNETKNDIKRVEKQLVEINLDEYNSDKTGKKDASRDIQDALNRIKDAGG
;
A
#
# COMPACT_ATOMS: atom_id res chain seq x y z
N MET A 1 -7.34 27.22 -0.94
CA MET A 1 -7.79 26.52 0.28
C MET A 1 -9.10 27.16 0.74
N LEU A 2 -10.15 26.36 0.99
CA LEU A 2 -11.44 26.88 1.48
C LEU A 2 -11.26 27.58 2.83
N ARG A 3 -11.74 28.82 2.95
CA ARG A 3 -11.66 29.63 4.17
C ARG A 3 -13.06 30.08 4.57
N LEU A 4 -13.60 29.40 5.58
CA LEU A 4 -14.88 29.75 6.19
C LEU A 4 -14.66 30.74 7.34
N GLN A 5 -15.61 31.65 7.53
CA GLN A 5 -15.63 32.54 8.68
C GLN A 5 -16.01 31.73 9.93
N LYS A 6 -15.00 31.43 10.75
CA LYS A 6 -15.15 30.67 12.00
C LYS A 6 -15.64 31.55 13.16
N ASN A 7 -15.16 32.80 13.20
CA ASN A 7 -15.58 33.79 14.20
C ASN A 7 -16.71 34.64 13.61
N ARG A 8 -17.93 34.37 14.05
CA ARG A 8 -19.14 35.07 13.60
C ARG A 8 -19.51 36.20 14.54
N SER A 9 -20.39 37.08 14.08
CA SER A 9 -20.98 38.14 14.89
C SER A 9 -21.65 37.52 16.14
N THR A 10 -21.43 38.12 17.30
CA THR A 10 -22.00 37.63 18.57
C THR A 10 -23.49 37.95 18.73
N THR A 11 -24.04 38.79 17.84
CA THR A 11 -25.45 39.18 17.84
C THR A 11 -26.16 38.56 16.63
N LEU A 12 -27.30 37.92 16.89
CA LEU A 12 -28.15 37.33 15.85
C LEU A 12 -28.89 38.42 15.06
N GLY A 13 -28.20 39.03 14.11
CA GLY A 13 -28.73 40.07 13.23
C GLY A 13 -28.34 39.85 11.77
N GLN A 14 -28.57 40.87 10.94
CA GLN A 14 -28.30 40.80 9.49
C GLN A 14 -26.85 40.44 9.16
N ARG A 15 -25.89 40.87 9.99
CA ARG A 15 -24.48 40.53 9.84
C ARG A 15 -24.25 39.03 10.04
N TYR A 16 -24.70 38.46 11.15
CA TYR A 16 -24.59 37.02 11.42
C TYR A 16 -25.21 36.18 10.30
N ARG A 17 -26.41 36.57 9.83
CA ARG A 17 -27.10 35.89 8.72
C ARG A 17 -26.28 35.91 7.42
N ARG A 18 -25.64 37.03 7.09
CA ARG A 18 -24.78 37.12 5.89
C ARG A 18 -23.53 36.25 6.02
N GLU A 19 -22.91 36.24 7.20
CA GLU A 19 -21.73 35.41 7.48
C GLU A 19 -22.04 33.90 7.36
N ASP A 20 -23.26 33.49 7.71
CA ASP A 20 -23.76 32.13 7.53
C ASP A 20 -24.00 31.80 6.06
N ILE A 21 -24.81 32.60 5.36
CA ILE A 21 -25.10 32.44 3.93
C ILE A 21 -23.81 32.41 3.08
N ASP A 22 -22.85 33.26 3.39
CA ASP A 22 -21.59 33.31 2.68
C ASP A 22 -20.74 32.05 2.91
N ASN A 23 -20.79 31.47 4.12
CA ASN A 23 -20.13 30.20 4.38
C ASN A 23 -20.85 29.06 3.65
N ASP A 24 -22.17 28.99 3.71
CA ASP A 24 -22.94 27.93 3.07
C ASP A 24 -22.74 27.92 1.55
N ARG A 25 -22.78 29.10 0.91
CA ARG A 25 -22.46 29.23 -0.52
C ARG A 25 -21.05 28.77 -0.85
N LYS A 26 -20.06 29.10 0.00
CA LYS A 26 -18.69 28.62 -0.21
C LYS A 26 -18.58 27.11 -0.08
N ILE A 27 -19.30 26.53 0.87
CA ILE A 27 -19.36 25.08 1.08
C ILE A 27 -20.00 24.42 -0.14
N GLU A 28 -21.19 24.83 -0.54
CA GLU A 28 -21.92 24.30 -1.69
C GLU A 28 -21.09 24.35 -2.96
N ASN A 29 -20.52 25.51 -3.30
CA ASN A 29 -19.68 25.66 -4.48
C ASN A 29 -18.43 24.75 -4.42
N THR A 30 -17.85 24.56 -3.24
CA THR A 30 -16.69 23.67 -3.08
C THR A 30 -17.08 22.21 -3.24
N VAL A 31 -18.20 21.79 -2.64
CA VAL A 31 -18.73 20.43 -2.75
C VAL A 31 -19.08 20.10 -4.20
N ASN A 32 -19.83 20.98 -4.87
CA ASN A 32 -20.19 20.79 -6.28
C ASN A 32 -18.94 20.67 -7.16
N ARG A 33 -17.94 21.53 -6.95
CA ARG A 33 -16.66 21.43 -7.67
C ARG A 33 -15.91 20.12 -7.40
N LEU A 34 -15.93 19.61 -6.16
CA LEU A 34 -15.28 18.34 -5.83
C LEU A 34 -15.99 17.16 -6.50
N LEU A 35 -17.32 17.19 -6.57
CA LEU A 35 -18.10 16.19 -7.29
C LEU A 35 -17.77 16.23 -8.78
N ASP A 36 -17.78 17.41 -9.40
CA ASP A 36 -17.43 17.57 -10.81
C ASP A 36 -16.02 17.08 -11.14
N LEU A 37 -15.04 17.39 -10.27
CA LEU A 37 -13.66 16.94 -10.41
C LEU A 37 -13.52 15.43 -10.25
N ASN A 38 -14.27 14.83 -9.33
CA ASN A 38 -14.28 13.39 -9.13
C ASN A 38 -14.90 12.66 -10.32
N ASP A 39 -16.00 13.17 -10.87
CA ASP A 39 -16.63 12.57 -12.05
C ASP A 39 -15.76 12.75 -13.29
N PHE A 40 -15.09 13.91 -13.42
CA PHE A 40 -14.05 14.09 -14.43
C PHE A 40 -12.90 13.09 -14.28
N HIS A 41 -12.33 12.93 -13.08
CA HIS A 41 -11.23 11.99 -12.80
C HIS A 41 -11.59 10.54 -13.17
N LYS A 42 -12.84 10.14 -12.88
CA LYS A 42 -13.33 8.78 -13.14
C LYS A 42 -13.58 8.49 -14.62
N GLU A 43 -14.12 9.46 -15.36
CA GLU A 43 -14.70 9.19 -16.69
C GLU A 43 -13.93 9.81 -17.84
N ARG A 44 -13.22 10.92 -17.61
CA ARG A 44 -12.74 11.81 -18.67
C ARG A 44 -11.26 12.16 -18.57
N GLU A 45 -10.66 12.07 -17.39
CA GLU A 45 -9.26 12.43 -17.20
C GLU A 45 -8.32 11.44 -17.91
N ALA A 46 -7.68 11.90 -18.98
CA ALA A 46 -6.67 11.12 -19.68
C ALA A 46 -5.42 10.97 -18.80
N ASN A 47 -4.89 9.74 -18.72
CA ASN A 47 -3.74 9.40 -17.88
C ASN A 47 -3.96 9.76 -16.39
N ALA A 48 -5.18 9.58 -15.88
CA ALA A 48 -5.52 9.80 -14.46
C ALA A 48 -4.59 9.07 -13.48
N HIS A 49 -4.00 7.94 -13.91
CA HIS A 49 -3.06 7.15 -13.14
C HIS A 49 -1.84 6.75 -13.97
N ASP A 50 -0.70 6.70 -13.30
CA ASP A 50 0.50 5.99 -13.76
C ASP A 50 0.29 4.48 -13.54
N SER A 51 0.79 3.65 -14.47
CA SER A 51 0.67 2.19 -14.38
C SER A 51 1.28 1.58 -13.10
N LYS A 52 2.19 2.29 -12.42
CA LYS A 52 2.72 1.90 -11.11
C LYS A 52 1.70 2.01 -9.96
N GLN A 53 0.65 2.80 -10.15
CA GLN A 53 -0.43 2.98 -9.16
C GLN A 53 -1.50 1.89 -9.26
N ILE A 54 -1.44 1.03 -10.29
CA ILE A 54 -2.43 -0.02 -10.54
C ILE A 54 -1.85 -1.36 -10.10
N THR A 55 -2.44 -1.97 -9.07
CA THR A 55 -2.03 -3.30 -8.58
C THR A 55 -2.45 -4.39 -9.56
N HIS A 56 -1.52 -5.31 -9.86
CA HIS A 56 -1.76 -6.54 -10.61
C HIS A 56 -1.22 -7.74 -9.82
N LYS A 57 -2.12 -8.50 -9.17
CA LYS A 57 -1.75 -9.59 -8.24
C LYS A 57 -0.75 -9.09 -7.18
N ASN A 58 0.48 -9.63 -7.18
CA ASN A 58 1.53 -9.32 -6.21
C ASN A 58 2.50 -8.23 -6.69
N THR A 59 2.21 -7.55 -7.81
CA THR A 59 3.02 -6.49 -8.42
C THR A 59 2.14 -5.33 -8.92
N THR A 60 2.68 -4.39 -9.67
CA THR A 60 1.95 -3.32 -10.37
C THR A 60 1.80 -3.66 -11.86
N VAL A 61 0.89 -2.98 -12.57
CA VAL A 61 0.75 -3.13 -14.04
C VAL A 61 2.07 -2.77 -14.73
N GLU A 62 2.74 -1.70 -14.29
CA GLU A 62 4.08 -1.34 -14.78
C GLU A 62 5.07 -2.51 -14.67
N GLY A 63 5.19 -3.09 -13.47
CA GLY A 63 6.12 -4.20 -13.23
C GLY A 63 5.83 -5.41 -14.11
N MET A 64 4.55 -5.71 -14.35
CA MET A 64 4.14 -6.79 -15.24
C MET A 64 4.45 -6.50 -16.71
N LEU A 65 4.29 -5.26 -17.16
CA LEU A 65 4.63 -4.85 -18.54
C LEU A 65 6.13 -4.93 -18.80
N VAL A 66 6.95 -4.46 -17.86
CA VAL A 66 8.42 -4.59 -17.93
C VAL A 66 8.84 -6.06 -17.98
N TYR A 67 8.31 -6.88 -17.06
CA TYR A 67 8.58 -8.32 -17.05
C TYR A 67 8.23 -9.00 -18.38
N GLN A 68 7.08 -8.67 -18.98
CA GLN A 68 6.68 -9.22 -20.28
C GLN A 68 7.58 -8.74 -21.43
N MET A 69 7.96 -7.45 -21.45
CA MET A 69 8.86 -6.91 -22.46
C MET A 69 10.22 -7.59 -22.43
N GLU A 70 10.79 -7.79 -21.24
CA GLU A 70 12.08 -8.48 -21.09
C GLU A 70 12.00 -9.97 -21.46
N ARG A 71 10.87 -10.65 -21.16
CA ARG A 71 10.62 -12.01 -21.69
C ARG A 71 10.63 -12.05 -23.21
N ILE A 72 9.95 -11.11 -23.87
CA ILE A 72 9.88 -11.03 -25.33
C ILE A 72 11.28 -10.76 -25.92
N ARG A 73 12.03 -9.81 -25.35
CA ARG A 73 13.42 -9.52 -25.76
C ARG A 73 14.30 -10.76 -25.66
N ASN A 74 14.22 -11.48 -24.54
CA ASN A 74 14.99 -12.69 -24.33
C ASN A 74 14.59 -13.83 -25.29
N LEU A 75 13.31 -13.95 -25.65
CA LEU A 75 12.84 -14.93 -26.64
C LEU A 75 13.30 -14.60 -28.07
N VAL A 76 13.33 -13.30 -28.43
CA VAL A 76 13.72 -12.84 -29.76
C VAL A 76 15.24 -12.84 -29.93
N GLN A 77 16.01 -12.51 -28.88
CA GLN A 77 17.47 -12.46 -28.92
C GLN A 77 18.14 -13.79 -28.53
N GLY A 78 17.44 -14.68 -27.82
CA GLY A 78 17.98 -15.93 -27.29
C GLY A 78 18.14 -17.08 -28.28
N ILE A 79 18.14 -16.80 -29.59
CA ILE A 79 18.46 -17.78 -30.62
C ILE A 79 19.94 -17.65 -30.96
N ASP A 80 20.79 -18.40 -30.24
CA ASP A 80 21.90 -19.11 -30.87
C ASP A 80 22.45 -20.29 -30.01
N SER A 81 22.21 -21.48 -30.54
CA SER A 81 22.86 -22.80 -30.46
C SER A 81 23.50 -23.46 -29.21
N THR A 82 23.66 -22.87 -28.01
CA THR A 82 24.35 -23.61 -26.90
C THR A 82 23.75 -23.61 -25.48
N GLY A 83 22.74 -22.80 -25.16
CA GLY A 83 22.21 -22.69 -23.77
C GLY A 83 20.85 -23.35 -23.48
N SER A 84 20.18 -23.93 -24.48
CA SER A 84 18.76 -24.31 -24.35
C SER A 84 18.47 -25.39 -23.30
N ARG A 85 19.38 -26.36 -23.12
CA ARG A 85 19.24 -27.40 -22.10
C ARG A 85 19.43 -26.86 -20.68
N GLU A 86 20.42 -25.99 -20.47
CA GLU A 86 20.67 -25.36 -19.17
C GLU A 86 19.53 -24.42 -18.76
N VAL A 87 18.96 -23.66 -19.71
CA VAL A 87 17.77 -22.83 -19.47
C VAL A 87 16.52 -23.67 -19.23
N THR A 88 16.44 -24.87 -19.81
CA THR A 88 15.34 -25.81 -19.55
C THR A 88 15.47 -26.46 -18.18
N ASP A 89 16.68 -26.83 -17.78
CA ASP A 89 16.95 -27.35 -16.44
C ASP A 89 16.71 -26.29 -15.36
N SER A 90 17.13 -25.05 -15.61
CA SER A 90 16.94 -23.91 -14.70
C SER A 90 15.47 -23.53 -14.46
N ARG A 91 14.52 -24.06 -15.25
CA ARG A 91 13.08 -23.85 -15.07
C ARG A 91 12.48 -24.64 -13.92
N VAL A 92 13.25 -25.53 -13.32
CA VAL A 92 12.84 -26.22 -12.10
C VAL A 92 13.18 -25.31 -10.91
N SER A 93 12.16 -24.92 -10.14
CA SER A 93 12.33 -24.22 -8.87
C SER A 93 12.90 -25.16 -7.81
N ALA A 94 13.40 -24.58 -6.71
CA ALA A 94 14.02 -25.35 -5.64
C ALA A 94 13.05 -26.33 -4.94
N ASP A 95 11.74 -26.09 -5.05
CA ASP A 95 10.67 -26.96 -4.53
C ASP A 95 10.27 -28.09 -5.51
N GLY A 96 10.92 -28.17 -6.68
CA GLY A 96 10.67 -29.19 -7.70
C GLY A 96 9.56 -28.86 -8.70
N THR A 97 8.97 -27.65 -8.64
CA THR A 97 7.96 -27.22 -9.62
C THR A 97 8.60 -26.88 -10.97
N ILE A 98 8.02 -27.39 -12.07
CA ILE A 98 8.51 -27.09 -13.44
C ILE A 98 7.72 -25.92 -14.00
N HIS A 99 8.43 -24.87 -14.42
CA HIS A 99 7.83 -23.68 -15.00
C HIS A 99 7.97 -23.62 -16.53
N GLY A 100 7.04 -22.93 -17.20
CA GLY A 100 7.05 -22.79 -18.65
C GLY A 100 8.29 -22.07 -19.16
N LEU A 101 8.71 -21.01 -18.45
CA LEU A 101 9.93 -20.24 -18.70
C LEU A 101 10.78 -20.03 -17.43
N LEU A 102 12.09 -19.82 -17.58
CA LEU A 102 13.02 -19.55 -16.47
C LEU A 102 12.58 -18.33 -15.65
N SER A 103 12.07 -17.30 -16.34
CA SER A 103 11.59 -16.08 -15.70
C SER A 103 10.40 -16.32 -14.75
N GLU A 104 9.55 -17.31 -15.07
CA GLU A 104 8.40 -17.68 -14.23
C GLU A 104 8.86 -18.38 -12.97
N ARG A 105 9.87 -19.25 -13.09
CA ARG A 105 10.58 -19.85 -11.95
C ARG A 105 11.24 -18.79 -11.07
N LEU A 106 11.95 -17.83 -11.65
CA LEU A 106 12.58 -16.73 -10.89
C LEU A 106 11.56 -15.86 -10.15
N LEU A 107 10.43 -15.56 -10.79
CA LEU A 107 9.34 -14.82 -10.16
C LEU A 107 8.69 -15.61 -9.02
N HIS A 108 8.49 -16.92 -9.22
CA HIS A 108 7.98 -17.83 -8.19
C HIS A 108 8.89 -17.80 -6.96
N ASP A 109 10.17 -18.09 -7.13
CA ASP A 109 11.14 -18.16 -6.03
C ASP A 109 11.31 -16.81 -5.31
N HIS A 110 11.31 -15.70 -6.07
CA HIS A 110 11.36 -14.36 -5.48
C HIS A 110 10.13 -14.08 -4.61
N ASN A 111 8.94 -14.48 -5.05
CA ASN A 111 7.71 -14.28 -4.29
C ASN A 111 7.68 -15.14 -3.04
N GLU A 112 8.11 -16.40 -3.11
CA GLU A 112 8.24 -17.28 -1.93
C GLU A 112 9.20 -16.67 -0.90
N THR A 113 10.39 -16.24 -1.34
CA THR A 113 11.38 -15.57 -0.47
C THR A 113 10.79 -14.32 0.19
N LYS A 114 10.06 -13.50 -0.58
CA LYS A 114 9.43 -12.28 -0.07
C LYS A 114 8.32 -12.58 0.95
N ASN A 115 7.54 -13.65 0.72
CA ASN A 115 6.52 -14.09 1.66
C ASN A 115 7.15 -14.59 2.96
N ASP A 116 8.26 -15.32 2.87
CA ASP A 116 9.03 -15.77 4.02
C ASP A 116 9.59 -14.60 4.84
N ILE A 117 10.20 -13.62 4.18
CA ILE A 117 10.69 -12.40 4.84
C ILE A 117 9.54 -11.70 5.56
N LYS A 118 8.40 -11.48 4.90
CA LYS A 118 7.23 -10.84 5.52
C LYS A 118 6.69 -11.63 6.71
N ARG A 119 6.69 -12.96 6.62
CA ARG A 119 6.28 -13.83 7.72
C ARG A 119 7.22 -13.68 8.91
N VAL A 120 8.53 -13.70 8.68
CA VAL A 120 9.54 -13.48 9.72
C VAL A 120 9.42 -12.07 10.31
N GLU A 121 9.31 -11.02 9.49
CA GLU A 121 9.10 -9.64 9.94
C GLU A 121 7.84 -9.50 10.79
N LYS A 122 6.74 -10.18 10.42
CA LYS A 122 5.52 -10.19 11.22
C LYS A 122 5.74 -10.85 12.58
N GLN A 123 6.53 -11.92 12.64
CA GLN A 123 6.85 -12.64 13.88
C GLN A 123 7.88 -11.91 14.74
N LEU A 124 8.69 -11.03 14.15
CA LEU A 124 9.61 -10.16 14.88
C LEU A 124 8.82 -9.02 15.54
N VAL A 125 8.23 -9.33 16.69
CA VAL A 125 7.68 -8.30 17.59
C VAL A 125 8.80 -7.82 18.50
N GLU A 126 9.34 -6.64 18.22
CA GLU A 126 10.12 -5.91 19.21
C GLU A 126 9.14 -5.29 20.22
N ILE A 127 9.17 -5.77 21.47
CA ILE A 127 8.45 -5.14 22.57
C ILE A 127 9.44 -4.33 23.38
N ASN A 128 9.36 -3.02 23.21
CA ASN A 128 10.00 -2.08 24.10
C ASN A 128 9.00 -1.68 25.20
N LEU A 129 9.18 -2.22 26.41
CA LEU A 129 8.35 -1.88 27.58
C LEU A 129 8.42 -0.39 27.95
N ASP A 130 9.42 0.34 27.46
CA ASP A 130 9.56 1.78 27.71
C ASP A 130 8.52 2.60 26.92
N GLU A 131 8.01 2.06 25.80
CA GLU A 131 6.93 2.69 25.03
C GLU A 131 5.60 2.69 25.78
N TYR A 132 5.43 1.79 26.74
CA TYR A 132 4.23 1.69 27.55
C TYR A 132 4.19 2.69 28.72
N ASN A 133 5.25 3.47 28.93
CA ASN A 133 5.40 4.37 30.11
C ASN A 133 5.11 3.66 31.45
N SER A 134 5.33 2.34 31.50
CA SER A 134 4.99 1.55 32.66
C SER A 134 5.83 1.98 33.86
N ASP A 135 5.20 2.03 35.04
CA ASP A 135 5.89 2.40 36.27
C ASP A 135 6.88 1.30 36.68
N LYS A 136 8.16 1.51 36.35
CA LYS A 136 9.26 0.61 36.69
C LYS A 136 9.60 0.58 38.19
N THR A 137 8.99 1.45 38.99
CA THR A 137 9.24 1.53 40.44
C THR A 137 8.39 0.55 41.26
N GLY A 138 7.43 -0.13 40.63
CA GLY A 138 6.54 -1.10 41.27
C GLY A 138 5.43 -0.45 42.13
N LYS A 139 5.18 0.85 41.98
CA LYS A 139 4.17 1.58 42.77
C LYS A 139 2.80 1.64 42.10
N LYS A 140 2.74 1.54 40.77
CA LYS A 140 1.51 1.44 39.98
C LYS A 140 1.39 0.06 39.34
N ASP A 141 0.15 -0.40 39.20
CA ASP A 141 -0.17 -1.64 38.52
C ASP A 141 0.19 -1.56 37.02
N ALA A 142 1.05 -2.47 36.57
CA ALA A 142 1.50 -2.60 35.18
C ALA A 142 0.84 -3.80 34.45
N SER A 143 -0.11 -4.48 35.09
CA SER A 143 -0.71 -5.72 34.56
C SER A 143 -1.37 -5.53 33.20
N ARG A 144 -1.95 -4.35 32.93
CA ARG A 144 -2.59 -4.04 31.64
C ARG A 144 -1.57 -3.89 30.51
N ASP A 145 -0.46 -3.21 30.76
CA ASP A 145 0.61 -2.97 29.78
C ASP A 145 1.30 -4.29 29.42
N ILE A 146 1.55 -5.13 30.43
CA ILE A 146 2.10 -6.48 30.25
C ILE A 146 1.11 -7.35 29.45
N GLN A 147 -0.19 -7.28 29.74
CA GLN A 147 -1.19 -8.05 29.00
C GLN A 147 -1.31 -7.59 27.54
N ASP A 148 -1.20 -6.29 27.27
CA ASP A 148 -1.22 -5.75 25.91
C ASP A 148 0.02 -6.19 25.12
N ALA A 149 1.20 -6.12 25.73
CA ALA A 149 2.44 -6.65 25.17
C ALA A 149 2.33 -8.14 24.83
N LEU A 150 1.79 -8.96 25.73
CA LEU A 150 1.56 -10.39 25.49
C LEU A 150 0.55 -10.63 24.35
N ASN A 151 -0.50 -9.81 24.25
CA ASN A 151 -1.46 -9.90 23.15
C ASN A 151 -0.79 -9.60 21.79
N ARG A 152 0.10 -8.60 21.73
CA ARG A 152 0.86 -8.29 20.49
C ARG A 152 1.79 -9.43 20.07
N ILE A 153 2.47 -10.09 21.02
CA ILE A 153 3.27 -11.29 20.74
C ILE A 153 2.38 -12.39 20.15
N LYS A 154 1.22 -12.64 20.78
CA LYS A 154 0.26 -13.65 20.34
C LYS A 154 -0.29 -13.35 18.93
N ASP A 155 -0.65 -12.10 18.64
CA ASP A 155 -1.23 -11.71 17.35
C ASP A 155 -0.21 -11.77 16.19
N ALA A 156 1.07 -11.66 16.51
CA ALA A 156 2.19 -11.90 15.59
C ALA A 156 2.48 -13.39 15.32
N GLY A 157 1.83 -14.30 16.05
CA GLY A 157 1.97 -15.75 15.89
C GLY A 157 2.99 -16.39 16.85
N GLY A 158 3.25 -15.75 18.00
CA GLY A 158 3.97 -16.34 19.14
C GLY A 158 3.07 -17.09 20.11
#